data_AF-A0A955P9L2-F1
#
_entry.id   AF-A0A955P9L2-F1
#
_cell.length_a   1.000
_cell.length_b   1.000
_cell.length_c   1.000
_cell.angle_alpha   90.00
_cell.angle_beta   90.00
_cell.angle_gamma   90.00
#
_symmetry.space_group_name_H-M   'P 1'
#
loop_
_entity.id
_entity.type
_entity.pdbx_description
1 polymer ?
#
loop_
_entity_poly.entity_id
_entity_poly.type
_entity_poly.pdbx_seq_one_letter_code
_entity_poly.pdbx_strand_id
1 'polypeptide(L)'
;MERLVQTLHRIDGRQYGAYKDLRGTKANLEDFELHFDHIQGDPFAAPSRIRLEIPSETVGLPKESFHNPDSRRAAADFFQRSIRRTLAGGGQGRGSGKSGLLEIASVGQEVLERTGVVVTDGGDLRIRMQVGLPAQGRRILGREAIRILTQSLPQLVQSHLREGAYSVDLLMAHVCAVEDQVRLRQGLKEKGLVAFVADVSLLPRKSGADDRPMGGGILFESPKSLRVEMDTVHSGQISGLGIPEGVTLIVGGGYHGKSTLLNTLARGVYDHLPGDGRERCVTRAETVTVRAEDGRSVAGVDLRPFIRNLPLEKSTENFSTEDASGSTS
;
A
#
# COMPACT_ATOMS: atom_id res chain seq x y z
N MET A 1 -11.57 -26.92 -12.21
CA MET A 1 -12.77 -26.18 -12.63
C MET A 1 -14.07 -26.97 -12.44
N GLU A 2 -14.21 -28.17 -12.99
CA GLU A 2 -15.49 -28.92 -13.02
C GLU A 2 -16.17 -29.12 -11.65
N ARG A 3 -15.42 -29.54 -10.63
CA ARG A 3 -15.94 -29.73 -9.26
C ARG A 3 -16.54 -28.45 -8.65
N LEU A 4 -15.95 -27.29 -8.95
CA LEU A 4 -16.46 -25.98 -8.50
C LEU A 4 -17.81 -25.72 -9.17
N VAL A 5 -17.89 -25.89 -10.50
CA VAL A 5 -19.11 -25.69 -11.29
C VAL A 5 -20.23 -26.64 -10.84
N GLN A 6 -19.93 -27.92 -10.65
CA GLN A 6 -20.90 -28.91 -10.12
C GLN A 6 -21.41 -28.51 -8.74
N THR A 7 -20.54 -28.04 -7.85
CA THR A 7 -20.93 -27.56 -6.52
C THR A 7 -21.87 -26.36 -6.61
N LEU A 8 -21.53 -25.38 -7.44
CA LEU A 8 -22.32 -24.16 -7.63
C LEU A 8 -23.70 -24.44 -8.27
N HIS A 9 -23.78 -25.38 -9.23
CA HIS A 9 -25.06 -25.84 -9.76
C HIS A 9 -25.91 -26.56 -8.71
N ARG A 10 -25.31 -27.41 -7.88
CA ARG A 10 -26.01 -28.15 -6.82
C ARG A 10 -26.63 -27.22 -5.76
N ILE A 11 -25.96 -26.12 -5.43
CA ILE A 11 -26.42 -25.18 -4.41
C ILE A 11 -27.25 -24.01 -4.96
N ASP A 12 -27.45 -23.94 -6.28
CA ASP A 12 -28.27 -22.91 -6.93
C ASP A 12 -29.69 -22.88 -6.34
N GLY A 13 -30.19 -21.69 -6.01
CA GLY A 13 -31.50 -21.48 -5.38
C GLY A 13 -31.62 -21.94 -3.91
N ARG A 14 -30.61 -22.60 -3.33
CA ARG A 14 -30.62 -23.00 -1.91
C ARG A 14 -30.38 -21.79 -0.98
N GLN A 15 -30.56 -22.03 0.32
CA GLN A 15 -30.23 -21.05 1.36
C GLN A 15 -28.75 -20.67 1.30
N TYR A 16 -28.47 -19.39 1.53
CA TYR A 16 -27.14 -18.78 1.40
C TYR A 16 -26.02 -19.52 2.15
N GLY A 17 -26.35 -20.09 3.31
CA GLY A 17 -25.41 -20.88 4.12
C GLY A 17 -24.79 -22.08 3.38
N ALA A 18 -25.38 -22.55 2.28
CA ALA A 18 -24.82 -23.63 1.47
C ALA A 18 -23.52 -23.23 0.74
N TYR A 19 -23.19 -21.93 0.62
CA TYR A 19 -21.87 -21.51 0.15
C TYR A 19 -20.72 -21.99 1.04
N LYS A 20 -20.99 -22.35 2.31
CA LYS A 20 -19.96 -22.92 3.21
C LYS A 20 -19.32 -24.19 2.65
N ASP A 21 -19.97 -24.89 1.72
CA ASP A 21 -19.41 -26.03 0.99
C ASP A 21 -18.15 -25.66 0.20
N LEU A 22 -17.94 -24.37 -0.12
CA LEU A 22 -16.73 -23.88 -0.80
C LEU A 22 -15.56 -23.63 0.16
N ARG A 23 -15.79 -23.50 1.46
CA ARG A 23 -14.75 -23.11 2.42
C ARG A 23 -13.62 -24.15 2.46
N GLY A 24 -12.37 -23.68 2.31
CA GLY A 24 -11.18 -24.53 2.29
C GLY A 24 -11.01 -25.34 1.01
N THR A 25 -11.91 -25.17 0.03
CA THR A 25 -11.75 -25.82 -1.28
C THR A 25 -10.80 -25.03 -2.17
N LYS A 26 -10.25 -25.74 -3.16
CA LYS A 26 -9.41 -25.16 -4.21
C LYS A 26 -9.86 -25.63 -5.58
N ALA A 27 -9.67 -24.80 -6.59
CA ALA A 27 -10.03 -25.09 -7.96
C ALA A 27 -8.95 -24.57 -8.91
N ASN A 28 -8.38 -25.46 -9.72
CA ASN A 28 -7.52 -25.07 -10.84
C ASN A 28 -8.39 -24.48 -11.97
N LEU A 29 -8.03 -23.28 -12.44
CA LEU A 29 -8.67 -22.49 -13.49
C LEU A 29 -7.67 -22.12 -14.59
N GLU A 30 -6.94 -23.13 -15.09
CA GLU A 30 -5.95 -23.04 -16.17
C GLU A 30 -4.74 -22.17 -15.80
N ASP A 31 -4.91 -20.85 -15.81
CA ASP A 31 -3.87 -19.87 -15.53
C ASP A 31 -3.55 -19.73 -14.02
N PHE A 32 -4.39 -20.25 -13.13
CA PHE A 32 -4.22 -20.08 -11.68
C PHE A 32 -4.97 -21.13 -10.82
N GLU A 33 -4.55 -21.29 -9.56
CA GLU A 33 -5.32 -22.00 -8.53
C GLU A 33 -6.13 -21.00 -7.69
N LEU A 34 -7.44 -21.22 -7.61
CA LEU A 34 -8.37 -20.44 -6.80
C LEU A 34 -8.61 -21.13 -5.46
N HIS A 35 -8.44 -20.40 -4.36
CA HIS A 35 -8.69 -20.85 -2.99
C HIS A 35 -9.80 -20.05 -2.33
N PHE A 36 -10.63 -20.74 -1.53
CA PHE A 36 -11.68 -20.11 -0.73
C PHE A 36 -11.31 -20.13 0.75
N ASP A 37 -10.63 -19.07 1.21
CA ASP A 37 -10.12 -18.99 2.59
C ASP A 37 -11.25 -18.70 3.59
N HIS A 38 -12.22 -17.86 3.22
CA HIS A 38 -13.38 -17.53 4.04
C HIS A 38 -14.62 -17.33 3.19
N ILE A 39 -15.76 -17.81 3.69
CA ILE A 39 -17.08 -17.64 3.05
C ILE A 39 -17.95 -16.78 3.95
N GLN A 40 -18.51 -15.71 3.38
CA GLN A 40 -19.40 -14.80 4.08
C GLN A 40 -20.67 -15.51 4.57
N GLY A 41 -21.14 -15.16 5.77
CA GLY A 41 -22.30 -15.81 6.40
C GLY A 41 -23.64 -15.43 5.76
N ASP A 42 -23.70 -14.25 5.16
CA ASP A 42 -24.87 -13.69 4.49
C ASP A 42 -24.46 -12.72 3.36
N PRO A 43 -25.36 -12.36 2.43
CA PRO A 43 -25.05 -11.49 1.30
C PRO A 43 -24.65 -10.04 1.66
N PHE A 44 -24.96 -9.57 2.86
CA PHE A 44 -24.71 -8.21 3.34
C PHE A 44 -23.49 -8.12 4.28
N ALA A 45 -22.99 -9.25 4.79
CA ALA A 45 -21.76 -9.34 5.55
C ALA A 45 -20.52 -8.93 4.75
N ALA A 46 -19.40 -8.80 5.46
CA ALA A 46 -18.08 -8.69 4.85
C ALA A 46 -17.90 -9.81 3.80
N PRO A 47 -17.48 -9.48 2.57
CA PRO A 47 -17.42 -10.46 1.49
C PRO A 47 -16.47 -11.64 1.76
N SER A 48 -16.66 -12.70 0.97
CA SER A 48 -15.85 -13.91 1.03
C SER A 48 -14.42 -13.59 0.63
N ARG A 49 -13.43 -14.21 1.29
CA ARG A 49 -12.01 -14.03 0.98
C ARG A 49 -11.54 -15.18 0.12
N ILE A 50 -10.99 -14.83 -1.03
CA ILE A 50 -10.39 -15.76 -1.97
C ILE A 50 -8.93 -15.41 -2.19
N ARG A 51 -8.17 -16.42 -2.61
CA ARG A 51 -6.78 -16.27 -3.00
C ARG A 51 -6.55 -16.92 -4.34
N LEU A 52 -5.81 -16.23 -5.19
CA LEU A 52 -5.38 -16.71 -6.50
C LEU A 52 -3.87 -16.96 -6.40
N GLU A 53 -3.44 -18.16 -6.78
CA GLU A 53 -2.04 -18.51 -6.92
C GLU A 53 -1.74 -18.69 -8.41
N ILE A 54 -0.97 -17.76 -8.97
CA ILE A 54 -0.65 -17.69 -10.39
C ILE A 54 0.83 -18.08 -10.56
N PRO A 55 1.14 -19.18 -11.26
CA PRO A 55 2.50 -19.64 -11.44
C PRO A 55 3.38 -18.67 -12.21
N SER A 56 4.68 -18.65 -11.89
CA SER A 56 5.67 -17.79 -12.54
C SER A 56 5.65 -17.86 -14.08
N GLU A 57 5.45 -19.05 -14.64
CA GLU A 57 5.37 -19.31 -16.08
C GLU A 57 4.14 -18.68 -16.75
N THR A 58 3.06 -18.46 -16.00
CA THR A 58 1.87 -17.77 -16.50
C THR A 58 2.07 -16.26 -16.46
N VAL A 59 2.72 -15.75 -15.40
CA VAL A 59 2.94 -14.31 -15.20
C VAL A 59 4.05 -13.80 -16.10
N GLY A 60 5.11 -14.59 -16.32
CA GLY A 60 6.24 -14.25 -17.18
C GLY A 60 7.02 -13.01 -16.71
N LEU A 61 7.22 -12.86 -15.39
CA LEU A 61 7.92 -11.70 -14.84
C LEU A 61 9.39 -11.64 -15.29
N PRO A 62 9.92 -10.46 -15.66
CA PRO A 62 11.36 -10.26 -15.78
C PRO A 62 12.05 -10.54 -14.44
N LYS A 63 13.19 -11.22 -14.45
CA LYS A 63 13.92 -11.61 -13.22
C LYS A 63 14.28 -10.40 -12.36
N GLU A 64 14.59 -9.28 -13.00
CA GLU A 64 14.92 -8.01 -12.40
C GLU A 64 13.76 -7.46 -11.55
N SER A 65 12.51 -7.83 -11.85
CA SER A 65 11.34 -7.37 -11.08
C SER A 65 11.12 -8.12 -9.76
N PHE A 66 11.87 -9.19 -9.47
CA PHE A 66 11.73 -9.96 -8.23
C PHE A 66 13.04 -10.48 -7.62
N HIS A 67 14.19 -9.99 -8.11
CA HIS A 67 15.51 -10.47 -7.71
C HIS A 67 15.88 -10.19 -6.25
N ASN A 68 15.24 -9.21 -5.60
CA ASN A 68 15.46 -8.84 -4.20
C ASN A 68 14.13 -8.46 -3.51
N PRO A 69 14.10 -8.27 -2.18
CA PRO A 69 12.85 -7.87 -1.49
C PRO A 69 12.23 -6.55 -1.97
N ASP A 70 13.04 -5.55 -2.34
CA ASP A 70 12.57 -4.25 -2.78
C ASP A 70 11.92 -4.29 -4.17
N SER A 71 12.54 -4.99 -5.13
CA SER A 71 11.95 -5.23 -6.44
C SER A 71 10.65 -6.04 -6.34
N ARG A 72 10.60 -7.08 -5.49
CA ARG A 72 9.36 -7.84 -5.25
C ARG A 72 8.25 -6.97 -4.67
N ARG A 73 8.57 -6.11 -3.70
CA ARG A 73 7.62 -5.17 -3.10
C ARG A 73 7.08 -4.19 -4.15
N ALA A 74 7.95 -3.66 -5.00
CA ALA A 74 7.58 -2.75 -6.08
C ALA A 74 6.70 -3.44 -7.15
N ALA A 75 7.07 -4.65 -7.58
CA ALA A 75 6.28 -5.44 -8.51
C ALA A 75 4.89 -5.81 -7.94
N ALA A 76 4.83 -6.20 -6.65
CA ALA A 76 3.57 -6.47 -5.97
C ALA A 76 2.65 -5.24 -5.94
N ASP A 77 3.19 -4.06 -5.62
CA ASP A 77 2.44 -2.81 -5.60
C ASP A 77 1.94 -2.42 -7.00
N PHE A 78 2.75 -2.61 -8.05
CA PHE A 78 2.36 -2.43 -9.44
C PHE A 78 1.13 -3.27 -9.81
N PHE A 79 1.15 -4.58 -9.55
CA PHE A 79 0.02 -5.46 -9.84
C PHE A 79 -1.20 -5.16 -8.99
N GLN A 80 -1.03 -4.84 -7.69
CA GLN A 80 -2.14 -4.45 -6.83
C GLN A 80 -2.87 -3.21 -7.38
N ARG A 81 -2.13 -2.24 -7.91
CA ARG A 81 -2.71 -1.05 -8.56
C ARG A 81 -3.38 -1.37 -9.89
N SER A 82 -2.78 -2.25 -10.69
CA SER A 82 -3.38 -2.71 -11.95
C SER A 82 -4.74 -3.36 -11.70
N ILE A 83 -4.79 -4.33 -10.78
CA ILE A 83 -6.02 -5.02 -10.38
C ILE A 83 -7.04 -4.02 -9.83
N ARG A 84 -6.64 -3.14 -8.91
CA ARG A 84 -7.55 -2.14 -8.33
C ARG A 84 -8.14 -1.23 -9.40
N ARG A 85 -7.35 -0.79 -10.38
CA ARG A 85 -7.84 0.07 -11.47
C ARG A 85 -8.87 -0.66 -12.33
N THR A 86 -8.62 -1.92 -12.66
CA THR A 86 -9.57 -2.75 -13.41
C THR A 86 -10.87 -2.95 -12.64
N LEU A 87 -10.78 -3.20 -11.33
CA LEU A 87 -11.96 -3.43 -10.49
C LEU A 87 -12.73 -2.15 -10.12
N ALA A 88 -12.09 -0.97 -10.14
CA ALA A 88 -12.74 0.30 -9.79
C ALA A 88 -13.89 0.69 -10.75
N GLY A 89 -13.93 0.14 -11.96
CA GLY A 89 -15.04 0.29 -12.91
C GLY A 89 -16.11 -0.80 -12.84
N GLY A 90 -15.89 -1.85 -12.04
CA GLY A 90 -16.79 -2.99 -11.90
C GLY A 90 -17.92 -2.71 -10.89
N GLY A 91 -19.11 -2.44 -11.40
CA GLY A 91 -20.31 -2.25 -10.57
C GLY A 91 -20.68 -3.50 -9.76
N GLN A 92 -21.48 -3.29 -8.70
CA GLN A 92 -22.15 -4.39 -8.00
C GLN A 92 -22.86 -5.29 -9.02
N GLY A 93 -22.57 -6.58 -8.97
CA GLY A 93 -23.22 -7.56 -9.84
C GLY A 93 -24.71 -7.71 -9.51
N ARG A 94 -25.39 -8.56 -10.28
CA ARG A 94 -26.82 -8.82 -10.04
C ARG A 94 -27.02 -9.53 -8.70
N GLY A 95 -27.83 -8.93 -7.81
CA GLY A 95 -28.24 -9.56 -6.57
C GLY A 95 -28.41 -8.59 -5.41
N SER A 96 -28.50 -9.15 -4.20
CA SER A 96 -28.65 -8.42 -2.93
C SER A 96 -27.30 -8.15 -2.26
N GLY A 97 -27.21 -7.07 -1.50
CA GLY A 97 -26.03 -6.77 -0.67
C GLY A 97 -24.76 -6.54 -1.50
N LYS A 98 -23.73 -7.35 -1.25
CA LYS A 98 -22.43 -7.27 -1.93
C LYS A 98 -22.33 -8.18 -3.16
N SER A 99 -23.43 -8.73 -3.66
CA SER A 99 -23.44 -9.67 -4.79
C SER A 99 -22.61 -9.17 -5.99
N GLY A 100 -21.71 -10.02 -6.46
CA GLY A 100 -20.84 -9.74 -7.62
C GLY A 100 -19.73 -8.72 -7.38
N LEU A 101 -19.56 -8.23 -6.15
CA LEU A 101 -18.41 -7.40 -5.80
C LEU A 101 -17.12 -8.20 -5.97
N LEU A 102 -16.16 -7.62 -6.67
CA LEU A 102 -14.76 -8.05 -6.68
C LEU A 102 -13.91 -6.88 -6.21
N GLU A 103 -13.17 -7.05 -5.12
CA GLU A 103 -12.34 -5.97 -4.58
C GLU A 103 -11.03 -6.47 -4.01
N ILE A 104 -10.02 -5.60 -4.04
CA ILE A 104 -8.72 -5.79 -3.41
C ILE A 104 -8.44 -4.62 -2.46
N ALA A 105 -7.58 -4.83 -1.47
CA ALA A 105 -7.23 -3.80 -0.51
C ALA A 105 -6.79 -2.48 -1.18
N SER A 106 -7.30 -1.36 -0.67
CA SER A 106 -6.94 -0.03 -1.13
C SER A 106 -5.46 0.29 -0.90
N VAL A 107 -4.91 1.12 -1.79
CA VAL A 107 -3.52 1.59 -1.71
C VAL A 107 -3.47 3.11 -1.78
N GLY A 108 -2.55 3.70 -1.02
CA GLY A 108 -2.23 5.12 -1.02
C GLY A 108 -1.17 5.48 -2.07
N GLN A 109 -0.45 6.58 -1.85
CA GLN A 109 0.71 6.94 -2.68
C GLN A 109 1.98 6.17 -2.29
N GLU A 110 2.00 5.57 -1.11
CA GLU A 110 3.15 4.82 -0.61
C GLU A 110 3.21 3.40 -1.18
N VAL A 111 4.42 2.94 -1.47
CA VAL A 111 4.78 1.58 -1.88
C VAL A 111 5.20 0.80 -0.62
N LEU A 112 4.28 -0.02 -0.11
CA LEU A 112 4.47 -0.80 1.12
C LEU A 112 4.45 -2.28 0.80
N GLU A 113 5.17 -3.06 1.62
CA GLU A 113 4.97 -4.50 1.65
C GLU A 113 3.56 -4.79 2.19
N ARG A 114 2.78 -5.55 1.43
CA ARG A 114 1.37 -5.85 1.71
C ARG A 114 1.09 -7.30 1.41
N THR A 115 -0.03 -7.79 1.93
CA THR A 115 -0.50 -9.16 1.67
C THR A 115 -1.53 -9.24 0.54
N GLY A 116 -1.95 -8.10 -0.02
CA GLY A 116 -2.97 -8.04 -1.07
C GLY A 116 -2.47 -8.68 -2.37
N VAL A 117 -1.25 -8.33 -2.76
CA VAL A 117 -0.48 -9.03 -3.79
C VAL A 117 0.90 -9.32 -3.23
N VAL A 118 1.40 -10.52 -3.47
CA VAL A 118 2.76 -10.94 -3.10
C VAL A 118 3.40 -11.55 -4.33
N VAL A 119 4.60 -11.09 -4.66
CA VAL A 119 5.50 -11.75 -5.63
C VAL A 119 6.45 -12.64 -4.84
N THR A 120 6.59 -13.90 -5.23
CA THR A 120 7.55 -14.83 -4.60
C THR A 120 8.97 -14.60 -5.13
N ASP A 121 9.95 -15.22 -4.49
CA ASP A 121 11.32 -15.34 -5.02
C ASP A 121 11.39 -16.12 -6.33
N GLY A 122 10.44 -17.03 -6.57
CA GLY A 122 10.26 -17.75 -7.83
C GLY A 122 9.52 -16.96 -8.92
N GLY A 123 8.97 -15.78 -8.62
CA GLY A 123 8.19 -14.96 -9.56
C GLY A 123 6.70 -15.33 -9.65
N ASP A 124 6.19 -16.19 -8.76
CA ASP A 124 4.76 -16.47 -8.66
C ASP A 124 4.01 -15.27 -8.09
N LEU A 125 2.76 -15.07 -8.52
CA LEU A 125 1.87 -14.08 -7.93
C LEU A 125 0.85 -14.75 -7.02
N ARG A 126 0.78 -14.27 -5.77
CA ARG A 126 -0.30 -14.60 -4.84
C ARG A 126 -1.17 -13.38 -4.60
N ILE A 127 -2.43 -13.45 -4.97
CA ILE A 127 -3.38 -12.34 -4.86
C ILE A 127 -4.46 -12.71 -3.87
N ARG A 128 -4.66 -11.86 -2.86
CA ARG A 128 -5.75 -11.97 -1.88
C ARG A 128 -6.79 -10.92 -2.19
N MET A 129 -8.00 -11.37 -2.49
CA MET A 129 -9.09 -10.49 -2.85
C MET A 129 -10.40 -10.94 -2.20
N GLN A 130 -11.40 -10.07 -2.30
CA GLN A 130 -12.73 -10.29 -1.77
C GLN A 130 -13.72 -10.48 -2.92
N VAL A 131 -14.60 -11.45 -2.75
CA VAL A 131 -15.69 -11.75 -3.68
C VAL A 131 -17.01 -11.78 -2.93
N GLY A 132 -17.96 -10.95 -3.36
CA GLY A 132 -19.31 -10.98 -2.87
C GLY A 132 -20.10 -12.07 -3.58
N LEU A 133 -20.30 -13.21 -2.90
CA LEU A 133 -20.99 -14.35 -3.51
C LEU A 133 -22.48 -14.01 -3.74
N PRO A 134 -22.99 -14.17 -4.97
CA PRO A 134 -24.25 -13.57 -5.39
C PRO A 134 -25.50 -14.29 -4.84
N ALA A 135 -26.51 -13.50 -4.52
CA ALA A 135 -27.79 -13.99 -4.00
C ALA A 135 -28.96 -13.08 -4.35
N GLN A 136 -30.17 -13.63 -4.32
CA GLN A 136 -31.43 -12.87 -4.32
C GLN A 136 -32.12 -13.08 -2.96
N GLY A 137 -32.14 -12.03 -2.12
CA GLY A 137 -32.44 -12.19 -0.71
C GLY A 137 -31.44 -13.16 -0.09
N ARG A 138 -31.91 -14.28 0.47
CA ARG A 138 -31.05 -15.34 1.05
C ARG A 138 -30.92 -16.58 0.16
N ARG A 139 -31.36 -16.51 -1.11
CA ARG A 139 -31.22 -17.61 -2.06
C ARG A 139 -30.01 -17.42 -2.95
N ILE A 140 -29.20 -18.46 -3.08
CA ILE A 140 -27.97 -18.47 -3.86
C ILE A 140 -28.28 -18.27 -5.36
N LEU A 141 -27.55 -17.38 -6.02
CA LEU A 141 -27.52 -17.26 -7.49
C LEU A 141 -26.30 -18.04 -8.02
N GLY A 142 -26.39 -19.36 -8.05
CA GLY A 142 -25.29 -20.26 -8.39
C GLY A 142 -24.75 -20.04 -9.80
N ARG A 143 -25.63 -19.77 -10.76
CA ARG A 143 -25.23 -19.43 -12.15
C ARG A 143 -24.43 -18.13 -12.24
N GLU A 144 -24.78 -17.12 -11.45
CA GLU A 144 -24.04 -15.87 -11.39
C GLU A 144 -22.68 -16.09 -10.69
N ALA A 145 -22.64 -16.93 -9.66
CA ALA A 145 -21.38 -17.29 -9.00
C ALA A 145 -20.43 -18.02 -9.95
N ILE A 146 -20.95 -18.92 -10.79
CA ILE A 146 -20.17 -19.58 -11.86
C ILE A 146 -19.60 -18.51 -12.78
N ARG A 147 -20.42 -17.57 -13.27
CA ARG A 147 -19.96 -16.50 -14.15
C ARG A 147 -18.81 -15.68 -13.54
N ILE A 148 -18.95 -15.24 -12.29
CA ILE A 148 -17.92 -14.46 -11.60
C ILE A 148 -16.63 -15.27 -11.46
N LEU A 149 -16.73 -16.51 -10.98
CA LEU A 149 -15.57 -17.30 -10.58
C LEU A 149 -14.86 -17.97 -11.77
N THR A 150 -15.58 -18.33 -12.84
CA THR A 150 -15.04 -19.08 -13.97
C THR A 150 -14.99 -18.27 -15.28
N GLN A 151 -15.44 -17.02 -15.29
CA GLN A 151 -15.31 -16.14 -16.45
C GLN A 151 -14.67 -14.81 -16.06
N SER A 152 -15.25 -14.07 -15.10
CA SER A 152 -14.75 -12.75 -14.74
C SER A 152 -13.36 -12.79 -14.09
N LEU A 153 -13.10 -13.72 -13.16
CA LEU A 153 -11.78 -13.89 -12.56
C LEU A 153 -10.71 -14.35 -13.57
N PRO A 154 -10.94 -15.39 -14.39
CA PRO A 154 -10.00 -15.73 -15.47
C PRO A 154 -9.74 -14.58 -16.45
N GLN A 155 -10.78 -13.81 -16.82
CA GLN A 155 -10.61 -12.66 -17.70
C GLN A 155 -9.71 -11.58 -17.08
N LEU A 156 -9.83 -11.33 -15.77
CA LEU A 156 -8.94 -10.41 -15.03
C LEU A 156 -7.48 -10.87 -15.12
N VAL A 157 -7.23 -12.18 -14.92
CA VAL A 157 -5.88 -12.76 -15.02
C VAL A 157 -5.33 -12.63 -16.43
N GLN A 158 -6.10 -13.07 -17.43
CA GLN A 158 -5.70 -13.05 -18.84
C GLN A 158 -5.44 -11.64 -19.38
N SER A 159 -6.21 -10.65 -18.92
CA SER A 159 -6.12 -9.28 -19.46
C SER A 159 -5.10 -8.40 -18.77
N HIS A 160 -4.59 -8.79 -17.59
CA HIS A 160 -3.75 -7.89 -16.78
C HIS A 160 -2.57 -8.53 -16.04
N LEU A 161 -2.57 -9.85 -15.86
CA LEU A 161 -1.59 -10.53 -14.99
C LEU A 161 -0.73 -11.55 -15.73
N ARG A 162 -1.15 -11.96 -16.92
CA ARG A 162 -0.42 -12.90 -17.77
C ARG A 162 0.76 -12.21 -18.48
N GLU A 163 1.76 -12.99 -18.86
CA GLU A 163 2.81 -12.55 -19.78
C GLU A 163 2.19 -11.88 -21.03
N GLY A 164 2.71 -10.69 -21.39
CA GLY A 164 2.21 -9.88 -22.50
C GLY A 164 0.92 -9.09 -22.20
N ALA A 165 0.26 -9.33 -21.06
CA ALA A 165 -0.96 -8.61 -20.66
C ALA A 165 -0.69 -7.34 -19.83
N TYR A 166 0.54 -7.16 -19.33
CA TYR A 166 1.00 -5.96 -18.67
C TYR A 166 2.20 -5.34 -19.40
N SER A 167 2.40 -4.04 -19.22
CA SER A 167 3.57 -3.34 -19.76
C SER A 167 4.79 -3.64 -18.90
N VAL A 168 5.75 -4.37 -19.45
CA VAL A 168 7.05 -4.63 -18.84
C VAL A 168 7.79 -3.31 -18.59
N ASP A 169 7.74 -2.36 -19.51
CA ASP A 169 8.38 -1.05 -19.35
C ASP A 169 7.83 -0.28 -18.14
N LEU A 170 6.50 -0.26 -17.96
CA LEU A 170 5.88 0.40 -16.81
C LEU A 170 6.16 -0.34 -15.49
N LEU A 171 6.21 -1.68 -15.53
CA LEU A 171 6.60 -2.49 -14.37
C LEU A 171 8.05 -2.16 -13.97
N MET A 172 8.98 -2.18 -14.92
CA MET A 172 10.39 -1.92 -14.65
C MET A 172 10.64 -0.48 -14.24
N ALA A 173 9.96 0.50 -14.84
CA ALA A 173 10.03 1.90 -14.38
C ALA A 173 9.56 2.05 -12.92
N HIS A 174 8.54 1.29 -12.52
CA HIS A 174 8.06 1.27 -11.13
C HIS A 174 9.09 0.62 -10.19
N VAL A 175 9.67 -0.51 -10.58
CA VAL A 175 10.72 -1.20 -9.82
C VAL A 175 11.96 -0.32 -9.65
N CYS A 176 12.50 0.22 -10.76
CA CYS A 176 13.68 1.08 -10.74
C CYS A 176 13.48 2.32 -9.86
N ALA A 177 12.31 2.94 -9.89
CA ALA A 177 12.03 4.10 -9.05
C ALA A 177 12.02 3.77 -7.55
N VAL A 178 11.54 2.59 -7.15
CA VAL A 178 11.56 2.15 -5.75
C VAL A 178 12.97 1.81 -5.31
N GLU A 179 13.75 1.11 -6.14
CA GLU A 179 15.15 0.79 -5.82
C GLU A 179 16.02 2.05 -5.71
N ASP A 180 15.78 3.06 -6.55
CA ASP A 180 16.42 4.36 -6.43
C ASP A 180 16.12 5.03 -5.10
N GLN A 181 14.87 4.98 -4.63
CA GLN A 181 14.47 5.53 -3.33
C GLN A 181 15.16 4.81 -2.17
N VAL A 182 15.23 3.48 -2.24
CA VAL A 182 15.94 2.66 -1.25
C VAL A 182 17.42 3.06 -1.21
N ARG A 183 18.07 3.20 -2.37
CA ARG A 183 19.48 3.62 -2.45
C ARG A 183 19.70 5.03 -1.90
N LEU A 184 18.83 5.98 -2.24
CA LEU A 184 18.87 7.35 -1.71
C LEU A 184 18.81 7.32 -0.18
N ARG A 185 17.88 6.54 0.39
CA ARG A 185 17.69 6.41 1.84
C ARG A 185 18.91 5.80 2.53
N GLN A 186 19.49 4.74 1.94
CA GLN A 186 20.71 4.11 2.46
C GLN A 186 21.91 5.08 2.43
N GLY A 187 22.01 5.91 1.39
CA GLY A 187 23.09 6.89 1.24
C GLY A 187 23.04 8.04 2.25
N LEU A 188 21.93 8.26 2.96
CA LEU A 188 21.80 9.35 3.93
C LEU A 188 22.87 9.26 5.03
N LYS A 189 23.08 8.06 5.59
CA LYS A 189 24.05 7.85 6.67
C LYS A 189 25.49 8.09 6.19
N GLU A 190 25.81 7.61 4.99
CA GLU A 190 27.13 7.76 4.37
C GLU A 190 27.51 9.24 4.19
N LYS A 191 26.52 10.11 3.94
CA LYS A 191 26.72 11.55 3.76
C LYS A 191 26.46 12.39 5.03
N GLY A 192 26.23 11.77 6.19
CA GLY A 192 25.93 12.49 7.43
C GLY A 192 24.60 13.26 7.38
N LEU A 193 23.64 12.78 6.59
CA LEU A 193 22.32 13.39 6.38
C LEU A 193 21.23 12.62 7.15
N VAL A 194 20.20 13.35 7.58
CA VAL A 194 18.96 12.79 8.13
C VAL A 194 17.82 12.77 7.11
N ALA A 195 17.92 13.61 6.08
CA ALA A 195 16.96 13.69 4.99
C ALA A 195 17.57 14.24 3.71
N PHE A 196 16.93 13.91 2.60
CA PHE A 196 17.22 14.45 1.27
C PHE A 196 15.91 14.78 0.55
N VAL A 197 15.84 15.95 -0.07
CA VAL A 197 14.70 16.40 -0.88
C VAL A 197 15.23 16.79 -2.26
N ALA A 198 14.98 15.96 -3.26
CA ALA A 198 15.46 16.20 -4.61
C ALA A 198 14.94 17.53 -5.19
N ASP A 199 15.80 18.20 -5.97
CA ASP A 199 15.37 19.31 -6.81
C ASP A 199 14.28 18.83 -7.78
N VAL A 200 13.39 19.75 -8.18
CA VAL A 200 12.26 19.49 -9.09
C VAL A 200 11.16 18.60 -8.47
N SER A 201 11.23 18.30 -7.16
CA SER A 201 10.16 17.58 -6.44
C SER A 201 8.88 18.42 -6.29
N LEU A 202 7.71 17.78 -6.36
CA LEU A 202 6.41 18.43 -6.19
C LEU A 202 5.79 18.05 -4.84
N LEU A 203 6.01 18.91 -3.85
CA LEU A 203 5.66 18.63 -2.46
C LEU A 203 4.17 18.85 -2.11
N PRO A 204 3.50 19.92 -2.59
CA PRO A 204 2.10 20.18 -2.25
C PRO A 204 1.14 19.08 -2.73
N ARG A 205 0.18 18.73 -1.87
CA ARG A 205 -0.85 17.72 -2.17
C ARG A 205 -2.12 18.39 -2.67
N LYS A 206 -2.93 17.63 -3.41
CA LYS A 206 -4.14 18.11 -4.09
C LYS A 206 -5.16 18.69 -3.11
N SER A 207 -5.33 18.06 -1.94
CA SER A 207 -6.09 18.61 -0.82
C SER A 207 -5.72 17.91 0.49
N GLY A 208 -6.27 18.35 1.63
CA GLY A 208 -6.08 17.67 2.91
C GLY A 208 -6.67 16.25 2.98
N ALA A 209 -7.54 15.87 2.04
CA ALA A 209 -8.17 14.55 1.96
C ALA A 209 -7.67 13.71 0.77
N ASP A 210 -6.87 14.30 -0.13
CA ASP A 210 -6.38 13.65 -1.35
C ASP A 210 -4.86 13.83 -1.42
N ASP A 211 -4.15 12.77 -1.03
CA ASP A 211 -2.70 12.76 -0.97
C ASP A 211 -2.03 12.68 -2.36
N ARG A 212 -2.75 12.85 -3.48
CA ARG A 212 -2.11 13.00 -4.81
C ARG A 212 -1.40 14.34 -4.96
N PRO A 213 -0.43 14.48 -5.88
CA PRO A 213 0.25 15.76 -6.11
C PRO A 213 -0.71 16.86 -6.59
N MET A 214 -0.44 18.10 -6.17
CA MET A 214 -1.18 19.27 -6.62
C MET A 214 -0.79 19.64 -8.06
N GLY A 215 -1.77 19.68 -8.97
CA GLY A 215 -1.56 20.19 -10.32
C GLY A 215 -1.16 21.67 -10.31
N GLY A 216 -0.08 22.03 -11.02
CA GLY A 216 0.41 23.40 -11.11
C GLY A 216 1.15 23.93 -9.87
N GLY A 217 1.57 23.05 -8.95
CA GLY A 217 2.37 23.46 -7.80
C GLY A 217 3.80 23.89 -8.17
N ILE A 218 4.41 24.67 -7.27
CA ILE A 218 5.79 25.12 -7.42
C ILE A 218 6.73 23.95 -7.12
N LEU A 219 7.64 23.66 -8.04
CA LEU A 219 8.65 22.62 -7.88
C LEU A 219 9.72 23.08 -6.88
N PHE A 220 10.17 22.14 -6.06
CA PHE A 220 11.18 22.40 -5.04
C PHE A 220 12.54 22.70 -5.66
N GLU A 221 13.22 23.71 -5.13
CA GLU A 221 14.61 24.04 -5.49
C GLU A 221 15.43 24.18 -4.20
N SER A 222 16.53 23.43 -4.13
CA SER A 222 17.45 23.47 -3.01
C SER A 222 18.29 24.75 -3.00
N PRO A 223 18.52 25.35 -1.82
CA PRO A 223 19.47 26.45 -1.67
C PRO A 223 20.88 25.95 -1.92
N LYS A 224 21.69 26.73 -2.66
CA LYS A 224 23.07 26.36 -3.05
C LYS A 224 23.94 25.91 -1.88
N SER A 225 23.78 26.50 -0.70
CA SER A 225 24.57 26.20 0.49
C SER A 225 24.27 24.85 1.15
N LEU A 226 23.09 24.26 0.88
CA LEU A 226 22.68 22.95 1.41
C LEU A 226 22.43 21.92 0.30
N ARG A 227 22.84 22.26 -0.93
CA ARG A 227 22.70 21.38 -2.08
C ARG A 227 23.74 20.28 -2.00
N VAL A 228 23.28 19.04 -2.14
CA VAL A 228 24.12 17.86 -2.22
C VAL A 228 23.71 17.02 -3.41
N GLU A 229 24.63 16.21 -3.89
CA GLU A 229 24.38 15.18 -4.89
C GLU A 229 24.22 13.83 -4.21
N MET A 230 23.27 13.02 -4.66
CA MET A 230 23.02 11.67 -4.17
C MET A 230 22.97 10.71 -5.36
N ASP A 231 23.61 9.56 -5.22
CA ASP A 231 23.64 8.55 -6.28
C ASP A 231 22.42 7.63 -6.16
N THR A 232 21.83 7.26 -7.29
CA THR A 232 20.81 6.21 -7.37
C THR A 232 21.32 5.00 -8.16
N VAL A 233 20.53 3.94 -8.24
CA VAL A 233 20.92 2.71 -8.93
C VAL A 233 20.67 2.85 -10.44
N HIS A 234 19.57 3.48 -10.82
CA HIS A 234 19.04 3.51 -12.18
C HIS A 234 18.99 4.90 -12.81
N SER A 235 18.68 5.94 -12.01
CA SER A 235 18.55 7.34 -12.48
C SER A 235 19.84 8.17 -12.43
N GLY A 236 20.98 7.56 -12.09
CA GLY A 236 22.26 8.26 -11.96
C GLY A 236 22.29 9.18 -10.73
N GLN A 237 22.98 10.32 -10.86
CA GLN A 237 23.16 11.25 -9.76
C GLN A 237 22.07 12.33 -9.75
N ILE A 238 21.54 12.63 -8.56
CA ILE A 238 20.44 13.57 -8.36
C ILE A 238 20.87 14.66 -7.37
N SER A 239 20.62 15.91 -7.73
CA SER A 239 20.83 17.08 -6.86
C SER A 239 19.59 17.37 -6.00
N GLY A 240 19.80 17.87 -4.79
CA GLY A 240 18.72 18.28 -3.90
C GLY A 240 19.20 18.86 -2.57
N LEU A 241 18.24 19.21 -1.71
CA LEU A 241 18.50 19.67 -0.36
C LEU A 241 18.96 18.49 0.50
N GLY A 242 20.16 18.56 1.04
CA GLY A 242 20.65 17.66 2.09
C GLY A 242 20.43 18.29 3.47
N ILE A 243 19.71 17.61 4.36
CA ILE A 243 19.56 18.03 5.76
C ILE A 243 20.55 17.25 6.62
N PRO A 244 21.58 17.89 7.19
CA PRO A 244 22.60 17.22 7.99
C PRO A 244 22.06 16.79 9.36
N GLU A 245 22.79 15.90 10.03
CA GLU A 245 22.56 15.62 11.45
C GLU A 245 22.65 16.89 12.31
N GLY A 246 21.80 16.95 13.35
CA GLY A 246 21.71 18.09 14.27
C GLY A 246 20.32 18.71 14.28
N VAL A 247 20.26 20.00 14.59
CA VAL A 247 19.01 20.76 14.67
C VAL A 247 18.85 21.65 13.45
N THR A 248 17.81 21.39 12.64
CA THR A 248 17.45 22.22 11.48
C THR A 248 16.12 22.93 11.75
N LEU A 249 16.09 24.26 11.61
CA LEU A 249 14.90 25.07 11.78
C LEU A 249 14.32 25.48 10.41
N ILE A 250 13.05 25.13 10.17
CA ILE A 250 12.30 25.56 8.98
C ILE A 250 11.44 26.75 9.36
N VAL A 251 11.86 27.95 8.97
CA VAL A 251 11.22 29.23 9.32
C VAL A 251 10.52 29.87 8.12
N GLY A 252 9.66 30.86 8.37
CA GLY A 252 8.92 31.61 7.34
C GLY A 252 7.48 31.94 7.75
N GLY A 253 6.82 32.80 6.97
CA GLY A 253 5.43 33.24 7.19
C GLY A 253 4.38 32.11 7.12
N GLY A 254 3.19 32.39 7.61
CA GLY A 254 2.02 31.51 7.45
C GLY A 254 1.78 31.20 5.97
N TYR A 255 1.37 29.97 5.66
CA TYR A 255 1.08 29.52 4.29
C TYR A 255 2.26 29.52 3.29
N HIS A 256 3.51 29.69 3.75
CA HIS A 256 4.71 29.61 2.88
C HIS A 256 5.28 28.19 2.71
N GLY A 257 4.48 27.13 2.85
CA GLY A 257 4.92 25.75 2.55
C GLY A 257 5.77 25.03 3.61
N LYS A 258 5.98 25.62 4.80
CA LYS A 258 6.74 24.97 5.89
C LYS A 258 6.19 23.59 6.27
N SER A 259 4.88 23.52 6.54
CA SER A 259 4.21 22.26 6.88
C SER A 259 4.21 21.28 5.72
N THR A 260 4.19 21.78 4.48
CA THR A 260 4.31 20.93 3.28
C THR A 260 5.67 20.24 3.25
N LEU A 261 6.77 20.98 3.47
CA LEU A 261 8.11 20.40 3.55
C LEU A 261 8.22 19.42 4.73
N LEU A 262 7.76 19.79 5.92
CA LEU A 262 7.76 18.90 7.09
C LEU A 262 6.96 17.62 6.85
N ASN A 263 5.79 17.70 6.19
CA ASN A 263 4.98 16.53 5.85
C ASN A 263 5.70 15.63 4.83
N THR A 264 6.42 16.21 3.85
CA THR A 264 7.27 15.44 2.95
C THR A 264 8.34 14.69 3.72
N LEU A 265 9.03 15.34 4.66
CA LEU A 265 10.05 14.71 5.50
C LEU A 265 9.44 13.60 6.37
N ALA A 266 8.30 13.86 7.01
CA ALA A 266 7.60 12.85 7.81
C ALA A 266 7.21 11.59 7.01
N ARG A 267 6.91 11.76 5.71
CA ARG A 267 6.55 10.67 4.81
C ARG A 267 7.75 10.04 4.10
N GLY A 268 8.92 10.67 4.09
CA GLY A 268 10.13 10.19 3.40
C GLY A 268 10.71 8.88 3.93
N VAL A 269 10.17 8.37 5.05
CA VAL A 269 10.40 7.00 5.54
C VAL A 269 9.85 5.94 4.60
N TYR A 270 8.84 6.28 3.79
CA TYR A 270 8.21 5.39 2.82
C TYR A 270 8.67 5.70 1.40
N ASP A 271 8.70 4.67 0.57
CA ASP A 271 8.83 4.83 -0.87
C ASP A 271 7.47 5.25 -1.45
N HIS A 272 7.48 6.10 -2.46
CA HIS A 272 6.31 6.64 -3.14
C HIS A 272 6.30 6.23 -4.62
N LEU A 273 5.13 6.36 -5.24
CA LEU A 273 4.95 6.06 -6.65
C LEU A 273 5.79 6.95 -7.56
N PRO A 274 6.26 6.42 -8.72
CA PRO A 274 6.71 7.27 -9.81
C PRO A 274 5.63 8.32 -10.15
N GLY A 275 6.01 9.59 -10.17
CA GLY A 275 5.09 10.70 -10.43
C GLY A 275 4.28 11.19 -9.21
N ASP A 276 4.55 10.69 -8.00
CA ASP A 276 3.97 11.22 -6.76
C ASP A 276 4.41 12.66 -6.46
N GLY A 277 5.59 13.05 -6.96
CA GLY A 277 6.26 14.31 -6.67
C GLY A 277 7.21 14.23 -5.47
N ARG A 278 7.07 13.22 -4.60
CA ARG A 278 7.93 13.00 -3.41
C ARG A 278 8.75 11.72 -3.50
N GLU A 279 8.71 10.99 -4.62
CA GLU A 279 9.43 9.72 -4.84
C GLU A 279 10.95 9.86 -4.87
N ARG A 280 11.51 11.04 -4.66
CA ARG A 280 12.96 11.25 -4.47
C ARG A 280 13.24 12.09 -3.21
N CYS A 281 12.26 12.12 -2.30
CA CYS A 281 12.35 12.75 -0.99
C CYS A 281 12.40 11.66 0.07
N VAL A 282 13.56 11.47 0.69
CA VAL A 282 13.80 10.37 1.64
C VAL A 282 14.26 10.89 2.98
N THR A 283 13.88 10.18 4.05
CA THR A 283 14.38 10.38 5.41
C THR A 283 14.84 9.07 6.01
N ARG A 284 15.60 9.14 7.10
CA ARG A 284 15.97 7.95 7.87
C ARG A 284 14.74 7.14 8.29
N ALA A 285 14.86 5.82 8.32
CA ALA A 285 13.74 4.93 8.63
C ALA A 285 13.19 5.14 10.06
N GLU A 286 14.02 5.66 10.95
CA GLU A 286 13.70 5.96 12.35
C GLU A 286 13.07 7.35 12.55
N THR A 287 12.84 8.12 11.48
CA THR A 287 12.21 9.44 11.57
C THR A 287 10.79 9.31 12.11
N VAL A 288 10.51 10.02 13.22
CA VAL A 288 9.20 10.11 13.83
C VAL A 288 8.73 11.56 13.87
N THR A 289 7.43 11.76 13.69
CA THR A 289 6.80 13.07 13.91
C THR A 289 6.27 13.11 15.33
N VAL A 290 6.72 14.08 16.12
CA VAL A 290 6.23 14.33 17.47
C VAL A 290 5.23 15.48 17.43
N ARG A 291 4.10 15.30 18.10
CA ARG A 291 3.05 16.31 18.30
C ARG A 291 2.38 16.07 19.64
N ALA A 292 1.78 17.12 20.20
CA ALA A 292 0.90 16.96 21.35
C ALA A 292 -0.30 16.05 21.00
N GLU A 293 -0.65 15.16 21.92
CA GLU A 293 -1.73 14.18 21.84
C GLU A 293 -2.48 14.14 23.17
N ASP A 294 -3.19 15.23 23.46
CA ASP A 294 -3.94 15.44 24.69
C ASP A 294 -4.97 14.31 24.94
N GLY A 295 -5.03 13.79 26.17
CA GLY A 295 -5.94 12.73 26.59
C GLY A 295 -5.45 11.30 26.35
N ARG A 296 -4.23 11.10 25.83
CA ARG A 296 -3.68 9.74 25.68
C ARG A 296 -3.28 9.13 27.01
N SER A 297 -3.27 7.80 27.08
CA SER A 297 -2.63 7.09 28.18
C SER A 297 -1.11 7.02 27.99
N VAL A 298 -0.40 7.00 29.11
CA VAL A 298 1.05 6.77 29.23
C VAL A 298 1.26 5.75 30.34
N ALA A 299 2.15 4.79 30.12
CA ALA A 299 2.44 3.74 31.09
C ALA A 299 3.94 3.49 31.17
N GLY A 300 4.52 3.81 32.33
CA GLY A 300 5.91 3.52 32.69
C GLY A 300 6.96 4.19 31.82
N VAL A 301 6.79 5.49 31.53
CA VAL A 301 7.74 6.28 30.74
C VAL A 301 8.58 7.19 31.65
N ASP A 302 9.89 7.22 31.40
CA ASP A 302 10.80 8.16 32.07
C ASP A 302 10.73 9.54 31.38
N LEU A 303 10.08 10.49 32.05
CA LEU A 303 9.91 11.87 31.61
C LEU A 303 10.97 12.81 32.18
N ARG A 304 11.91 12.35 33.01
CA ARG A 304 12.93 13.21 33.65
C ARG A 304 13.71 14.11 32.69
N PRO A 305 14.01 13.72 31.43
CA PRO A 305 14.67 14.61 30.48
C PRO A 305 13.88 15.87 30.10
N PHE A 306 12.55 15.85 30.28
CA PHE A 306 11.64 16.93 29.87
C PHE A 306 10.91 17.59 31.04
N ILE A 307 10.52 16.80 32.05
CA ILE A 307 9.68 17.23 33.17
C ILE A 307 10.33 16.80 34.47
N ARG A 308 10.67 17.78 35.32
CA ARG A 308 11.30 17.52 36.62
C ARG A 308 10.29 17.22 37.73
N ASN A 309 9.28 18.08 37.87
CA ASN A 309 8.32 18.01 38.96
C ASN A 309 6.90 17.98 38.41
N LEU A 310 6.09 17.04 38.89
CA LEU A 310 4.67 16.96 38.60
C LEU A 310 3.84 17.28 39.86
N PRO A 311 2.61 17.79 39.71
CA PRO A 311 1.67 17.92 40.83
C PRO A 311 1.43 16.56 41.51
N LEU A 312 1.11 16.59 42.80
CA LEU A 312 0.82 15.40 43.62
C LEU A 312 2.00 14.42 43.76
N GLU A 313 3.24 14.89 43.60
CA GLU A 313 4.47 14.10 43.75
C GLU A 313 4.49 12.84 42.87
N LYS A 314 3.79 12.88 41.72
CA LYS A 314 3.82 11.77 40.76
C LYS A 314 5.26 11.56 40.25
N SER A 315 5.70 10.31 40.26
CA SER A 315 7.02 9.95 39.75
C SER A 315 7.15 10.28 38.26
N THR A 316 8.20 11.02 37.91
CA THR A 316 8.60 11.30 36.53
C THR A 316 9.53 10.22 35.96
N GLU A 317 10.10 9.35 36.79
CA GLU A 317 10.94 8.23 36.34
C GLU A 317 10.12 7.05 35.80
N ASN A 318 8.91 6.87 36.32
CA ASN A 318 7.98 5.81 35.92
C ASN A 318 6.57 6.38 35.73
N PHE A 319 6.46 7.44 34.92
CA PHE A 319 5.22 8.18 34.77
C PHE A 319 4.14 7.34 34.10
N SER A 320 2.96 7.32 34.72
CA SER A 320 1.77 6.68 34.18
C SER A 320 0.53 7.54 34.40
N THR A 321 -0.33 7.63 33.39
CA THR A 321 -1.62 8.34 33.44
C THR A 321 -2.57 7.76 32.38
N GLU A 322 -3.87 7.82 32.63
CA GLU A 322 -4.88 7.52 31.61
C GLU A 322 -5.29 8.77 30.81
N ASP A 323 -4.87 9.95 31.27
CA ASP A 323 -5.24 11.26 30.73
C ASP A 323 -4.02 12.20 30.79
N ALA A 324 -3.18 12.16 29.74
CA ALA A 324 -1.99 13.01 29.64
C ALA A 324 -2.36 14.40 29.08
N SER A 325 -1.84 15.46 29.69
CA SER A 325 -1.94 16.80 29.11
C SER A 325 -1.05 16.94 27.87
N GLY A 326 -1.36 17.90 27.00
CA GLY A 326 -0.61 18.12 25.76
C GLY A 326 0.91 18.34 25.87
N SER A 327 1.44 18.73 27.03
CA SER A 327 2.90 18.83 27.26
C SER A 327 3.53 17.52 27.75
N THR A 328 2.72 16.63 28.33
CA THR A 328 3.14 15.31 28.85
C THR A 328 2.92 14.17 27.86
N SER A 329 1.98 14.34 26.93
CA SER A 329 1.69 13.43 25.81
C SER A 329 2.81 13.44 24.76
#